data_AF-A0A7C3JUV2-F1
#
_entry.id   AF-A0A7C3JUV2-F1
#
_cell.length_a   1.000
_cell.length_b   1.000
_cell.length_c   1.000
_cell.angle_alpha   90.00
_cell.angle_beta   90.00
_cell.angle_gamma   90.00
#
_symmetry.space_group_name_H-M   'P 1'
#
loop_
_entity.id
_entity.type
_entity.pdbx_description
1 polymer ?
#
loop_
_entity_poly.entity_id
_entity_poly.type
_entity_poly.pdbx_seq_one_letter_code
_entity_poly.pdbx_strand_id
1 'polypeptide(L)'
;MPSPELLKEGERQMTICNACRYCEGYCAVFPAMELRRNFTKADLTYLANLCFDCRDCYYACQYAPPHEFAINIPKLMSRLRAETYGEFSWPAIFSGLFRRGRMATGLITATALMIIGLLVWSLQGADVLFGVHRGEGAF
;
A
#
# COMPACT_ATOMS: atom_id res chain seq x y z
N MET A 1 2.65 8.04 -10.52
CA MET A 1 1.55 7.95 -11.49
C MET A 1 1.44 6.53 -11.98
N PRO A 2 0.23 5.94 -11.94
CA PRO A 2 0.05 4.59 -12.37
C PRO A 2 0.46 4.32 -13.81
N SER A 3 1.02 3.14 -14.07
CA SER A 3 1.44 2.75 -15.42
C SER A 3 0.22 2.58 -16.36
N PRO A 4 0.34 2.92 -17.66
CA PRO A 4 -0.77 2.76 -18.61
C PRO A 4 -1.31 1.32 -18.68
N GLU A 5 -0.42 0.33 -18.62
CA GLU A 5 -0.81 -1.09 -18.61
C GLU A 5 -1.61 -1.46 -17.37
N LEU A 6 -1.25 -0.93 -16.19
CA LEU A 6 -2.00 -1.19 -14.97
C LEU A 6 -3.38 -0.54 -14.99
N LEU A 7 -3.50 0.65 -15.57
CA LEU A 7 -4.80 1.32 -15.75
C LEU A 7 -5.69 0.55 -16.72
N LYS A 8 -5.14 0.08 -17.84
CA LYS A 8 -5.87 -0.75 -18.81
C LYS A 8 -6.35 -2.07 -18.20
N GLU A 9 -5.49 -2.72 -17.40
CA GLU A 9 -5.88 -3.93 -16.68
C GLU A 9 -6.91 -3.64 -15.58
N GLY A 10 -6.81 -2.48 -14.95
CA GLY A 10 -7.82 -1.98 -14.02
C GLY A 10 -9.18 -1.84 -14.68
N GLU A 11 -9.25 -1.16 -15.81
CA GLU A 11 -10.47 -1.00 -16.59
C GLU A 11 -11.06 -2.35 -17.01
N ARG A 12 -10.24 -3.28 -17.52
CA ARG A 12 -10.68 -4.62 -17.92
C ARG A 12 -11.30 -5.40 -16.75
N GLN A 13 -10.58 -5.54 -15.64
CA GLN A 13 -11.07 -6.34 -14.52
C GLN A 13 -12.28 -5.71 -13.85
N MET A 14 -12.33 -4.38 -13.73
CA MET A 14 -13.47 -3.69 -13.13
C MET A 14 -14.71 -3.75 -14.00
N THR A 15 -14.55 -3.70 -15.33
CA THR A 15 -15.66 -3.90 -16.28
C THR A 15 -16.26 -5.30 -16.14
N ILE A 16 -15.42 -6.35 -16.09
CA ILE A 16 -15.88 -7.74 -15.88
C ILE A 16 -16.53 -7.91 -14.49
N CYS A 17 -15.92 -7.34 -13.45
CA CYS A 17 -16.42 -7.39 -12.08
C CYS A 17 -17.83 -6.75 -11.99
N ASN A 18 -18.00 -5.55 -12.56
CA ASN A 18 -19.27 -4.84 -12.53
C ASN A 18 -20.35 -5.48 -13.42
N ALA A 19 -19.95 -6.21 -14.47
CA ALA A 19 -20.89 -7.00 -15.26
C ALA A 19 -21.37 -8.25 -14.51
N CYS A 20 -20.47 -8.92 -13.77
CA CYS A 20 -20.76 -10.19 -13.10
C CYS A 20 -21.52 -10.03 -11.78
N ARG A 21 -21.08 -9.10 -10.92
CA ARG A 21 -21.66 -8.76 -9.61
C ARG A 21 -21.89 -9.92 -8.62
N TYR A 22 -21.47 -11.14 -8.92
CA TYR A 22 -21.71 -12.33 -8.08
C TYR A 22 -21.23 -12.17 -6.63
N CYS A 23 -20.10 -11.48 -6.43
CA CYS A 23 -19.49 -11.27 -5.12
C CYS A 23 -19.84 -9.93 -4.46
N GLU A 24 -20.89 -9.23 -4.92
CA GLU A 24 -21.21 -7.88 -4.45
C GLU A 24 -21.42 -7.78 -2.93
N GLY A 25 -22.05 -8.79 -2.32
CA GLY A 25 -22.28 -8.86 -0.87
C GLY A 25 -21.02 -9.08 -0.02
N TYR A 26 -19.89 -9.45 -0.63
CA TYR A 26 -18.63 -9.70 0.07
C TYR A 26 -17.70 -8.48 0.07
N CYS A 27 -17.98 -7.47 -0.76
CA CYS A 27 -17.05 -6.37 -1.01
C CYS A 27 -17.63 -5.03 -0.56
N ALA A 28 -17.08 -4.44 0.50
CA ALA A 28 -17.50 -3.12 0.97
C ALA A 28 -17.23 -1.97 -0.02
N VAL A 29 -16.39 -2.19 -1.04
CA VAL A 29 -16.12 -1.21 -2.11
C VAL A 29 -17.22 -1.24 -3.18
N PHE A 30 -18.00 -2.31 -3.25
CA PHE A 30 -18.97 -2.54 -4.32
C PHE A 30 -19.99 -1.40 -4.48
N PRO A 31 -20.59 -0.84 -3.40
CA PRO A 31 -21.53 0.28 -3.53
C PRO A 31 -20.95 1.52 -4.23
N ALA A 32 -19.65 1.78 -4.08
CA ALA A 32 -18.99 2.86 -4.79
C ALA A 32 -18.67 2.50 -6.25
N MET A 33 -18.35 1.23 -6.47
CA MET A 33 -17.94 0.67 -7.77
C MET A 33 -19.11 0.59 -8.76
N GLU A 34 -20.28 0.10 -8.31
CA GLU A 34 -21.43 -0.13 -9.17
C GLU A 34 -22.03 1.14 -9.79
N LEU A 35 -21.76 2.29 -9.18
CA LEU A 35 -22.18 3.61 -9.65
C LEU A 35 -21.36 4.09 -10.86
N ARG A 36 -20.44 3.27 -11.38
CA ARG A 36 -19.53 3.60 -12.48
C ARG A 36 -19.79 2.71 -13.68
N ARG A 37 -19.93 3.33 -14.85
CA ARG A 37 -20.07 2.61 -16.14
C ARG A 37 -18.72 2.46 -16.86
N ASN A 38 -17.85 3.44 -16.68
CA ASN A 38 -16.49 3.46 -17.16
C ASN A 38 -15.56 3.59 -15.95
N PHE A 39 -14.36 3.02 -16.04
CA PHE A 39 -13.38 3.03 -14.95
C PHE A 39 -12.19 3.90 -15.32
N THR A 40 -12.34 5.22 -15.13
CA THR A 40 -11.27 6.17 -15.43
C THR A 40 -10.10 6.02 -14.46
N LYS A 41 -8.95 6.66 -14.77
CA LYS A 41 -7.82 6.75 -13.83
C LYS A 41 -8.27 7.24 -12.44
N ALA A 42 -9.14 8.25 -12.41
CA ALA A 42 -9.62 8.84 -11.15
C ALA A 42 -10.48 7.82 -10.37
N ASP A 43 -11.38 7.12 -11.04
CA ASP A 43 -12.21 6.07 -10.42
C ASP A 43 -11.34 4.93 -9.87
N LEU A 44 -10.41 4.42 -10.67
CA LEU A 44 -9.50 3.35 -10.25
C LEU A 44 -8.61 3.78 -9.07
N THR A 45 -8.14 5.03 -9.08
CA THR A 45 -7.39 5.62 -7.95
C THR A 45 -8.23 5.69 -6.69
N TYR A 46 -9.47 6.14 -6.81
CA TYR A 46 -10.42 6.24 -5.70
C TYR A 46 -10.76 4.86 -5.13
N LEU A 47 -11.19 3.92 -5.97
CA LEU A 47 -11.54 2.56 -5.56
C LEU A 47 -10.35 1.80 -4.95
N ALA A 48 -9.14 1.99 -5.48
CA ALA A 48 -7.93 1.39 -4.91
C ALA A 48 -7.63 1.85 -3.48
N ASN A 49 -8.00 3.09 -3.15
CA ASN A 49 -7.83 3.64 -1.79
C ASN A 49 -9.04 3.37 -0.88
N LEU A 50 -10.17 2.91 -1.41
CA LEU A 50 -11.28 2.33 -0.63
C LEU A 50 -11.06 0.84 -0.32
N CYS A 51 -10.24 0.14 -1.11
CA CYS A 51 -10.02 -1.30 -0.97
C CYS A 51 -9.10 -1.64 0.22
N PHE A 52 -9.61 -2.49 1.13
CA PHE A 52 -8.89 -2.95 2.32
C PHE A 52 -8.09 -4.25 2.15
N ASP A 53 -8.03 -4.83 0.95
CA ASP A 53 -7.35 -6.12 0.68
C ASP A 53 -7.82 -7.26 1.62
N CYS A 54 -9.12 -7.32 1.96
CA CYS A 54 -9.69 -8.44 2.75
C CYS A 54 -9.75 -9.76 1.98
N ARG A 55 -9.80 -9.69 0.64
CA ARG A 55 -9.77 -10.81 -0.33
C ARG A 55 -11.02 -11.70 -0.38
N ASP A 56 -12.08 -11.39 0.34
CA ASP A 56 -13.34 -12.16 0.27
C ASP A 56 -13.90 -12.20 -1.16
N CYS A 57 -13.87 -11.06 -1.87
CA CYS A 57 -14.30 -11.00 -3.26
C CYS A 57 -13.46 -11.89 -4.20
N TYR A 58 -12.18 -12.11 -3.89
CA TYR A 58 -11.30 -12.98 -4.67
C TYR A 58 -11.67 -14.46 -4.48
N TYR A 59 -11.88 -14.89 -3.23
CA TYR A 59 -12.25 -16.27 -2.93
C TYR A 59 -13.65 -16.63 -3.42
N ALA A 60 -14.57 -15.65 -3.48
CA ALA A 60 -15.91 -15.84 -4.02
C ALA A 60 -16.01 -15.67 -5.55
N CYS A 61 -14.92 -15.26 -6.23
CA CYS A 61 -14.98 -14.90 -7.65
C CYS A 61 -15.06 -16.13 -8.57
N GLN A 62 -16.08 -16.17 -9.44
CA GLN A 62 -16.23 -17.20 -10.48
C GLN A 62 -15.11 -17.16 -11.54
N TYR A 63 -14.45 -16.00 -11.68
CA TYR A 63 -13.47 -15.73 -12.71
C TYR A 63 -12.05 -15.53 -12.16
N ALA A 64 -11.81 -15.89 -10.89
CA ALA A 64 -10.46 -15.97 -10.35
C ALA A 64 -9.62 -17.02 -11.11
N PRO A 65 -8.28 -16.91 -11.11
CA PRO A 65 -7.43 -17.96 -11.66
C PRO A 65 -7.80 -19.35 -11.11
N PRO A 66 -7.83 -20.39 -11.95
CA PRO A 66 -7.24 -20.49 -13.28
C PRO A 66 -8.15 -20.06 -14.46
N HIS A 67 -9.31 -19.44 -14.21
CA HIS A 67 -10.18 -18.97 -15.29
C HIS A 67 -9.45 -18.01 -16.24
N GLU A 68 -9.81 -18.01 -17.54
CA GLU A 68 -9.13 -17.22 -18.58
C GLU A 68 -9.10 -15.71 -18.31
N PHE A 69 -10.15 -15.18 -17.68
CA PHE A 69 -10.20 -13.76 -17.29
C PHE A 69 -9.24 -13.40 -16.15
N ALA A 70 -8.78 -14.39 -15.37
CA ALA A 70 -7.79 -14.26 -14.31
C ALA A 70 -8.04 -13.06 -13.36
N ILE A 71 -9.30 -12.86 -12.94
CA ILE A 71 -9.69 -11.72 -12.12
C ILE A 71 -9.02 -11.78 -10.75
N ASN A 72 -8.33 -10.70 -10.37
CA ASN A 72 -7.70 -10.56 -9.08
C ASN A 72 -7.74 -9.09 -8.63
N ILE A 73 -8.92 -8.68 -8.17
CA ILE A 73 -9.19 -7.32 -7.70
C ILE A 73 -8.26 -6.90 -6.56
N PRO A 74 -8.00 -7.71 -5.51
CA PRO A 74 -7.14 -7.27 -4.42
C PRO A 74 -5.69 -7.00 -4.88
N LYS A 75 -5.13 -7.86 -5.75
CA LYS A 75 -3.81 -7.65 -6.35
C LYS A 75 -3.76 -6.41 -7.25
N LEU A 76 -4.80 -6.18 -8.04
CA LEU A 76 -4.93 -5.00 -8.88
C LEU A 76 -4.97 -3.72 -8.03
N MET A 77 -5.86 -3.68 -7.03
CA MET A 77 -6.06 -2.50 -6.17
C MET A 77 -4.83 -2.18 -5.32
N SER A 78 -4.16 -3.19 -4.78
CA SER A 78 -2.89 -3.00 -4.03
C SER A 78 -1.78 -2.40 -4.90
N ARG A 79 -1.66 -2.83 -6.16
CA ARG A 79 -0.70 -2.24 -7.11
C ARG A 79 -1.06 -0.81 -7.47
N LEU A 80 -2.32 -0.55 -7.80
CA LEU A 80 -2.80 0.81 -8.10
C LEU A 80 -2.53 1.74 -6.92
N ARG A 81 -2.92 1.34 -5.70
CA ARG A 81 -2.69 2.10 -4.48
C ARG A 81 -1.21 2.38 -4.24
N ALA A 82 -0.32 1.41 -4.44
CA ALA A 82 1.12 1.62 -4.29
C ALA A 82 1.67 2.71 -5.24
N GLU A 83 1.20 2.76 -6.49
CA GLU A 83 1.61 3.78 -7.45
C GLU A 83 1.06 5.18 -7.12
N THR A 84 -0.05 5.25 -6.37
CA THR A 84 -0.61 6.54 -5.87
C THR A 84 0.23 7.15 -4.75
N TYR A 85 0.93 6.35 -3.94
CA TYR A 85 1.77 6.87 -2.86
C TYR A 85 2.90 7.78 -3.38
N GLY A 86 3.54 7.39 -4.48
CA GLY A 86 4.55 8.25 -5.11
C GLY A 86 3.96 9.46 -5.84
N GLU A 87 2.71 9.38 -6.30
CA GLU A 87 2.03 10.50 -6.99
C GLU A 87 1.57 11.58 -6.01
N PHE A 88 1.02 11.17 -4.86
CA PHE A 88 0.47 12.07 -3.85
C PHE A 88 1.43 12.31 -2.67
N SER A 89 2.67 11.82 -2.73
CA SER A 89 3.67 12.10 -1.70
C SER A 89 4.01 13.58 -1.65
N TRP A 90 3.93 14.16 -0.46
CA TRP A 90 4.40 15.51 -0.18
C TRP A 90 5.54 15.45 0.86
N PRO A 91 6.65 16.20 0.69
CA PRO A 91 7.03 17.01 -0.47
C PRO A 91 7.40 16.19 -1.73
N ALA A 92 7.08 16.71 -2.92
CA ALA A 92 7.27 16.01 -4.20
C ALA A 92 8.73 15.62 -4.50
N ILE A 93 9.71 16.36 -3.96
CA ILE A 93 11.15 16.08 -4.12
C ILE A 93 11.51 14.70 -3.56
N PHE A 94 10.79 14.23 -2.54
CA PHE A 94 11.02 12.92 -1.93
C PHE A 94 10.20 11.80 -2.57
N SER A 95 9.39 12.07 -3.60
CA SER A 95 8.59 11.04 -4.30
C SER A 95 9.46 9.90 -4.86
N GLY A 96 10.66 10.22 -5.35
CA GLY A 96 11.62 9.24 -5.86
C GLY A 96 12.15 8.25 -4.81
N LEU A 97 12.06 8.62 -3.52
CA LEU A 97 12.45 7.78 -2.39
C LEU A 97 11.51 6.58 -2.24
N PHE A 98 10.20 6.79 -2.43
CA PHE A 98 9.18 5.73 -2.41
C PHE A 98 9.39 4.70 -3.51
N ARG A 99 9.88 5.12 -4.69
CA ARG A 99 10.21 4.21 -5.79
C ARG A 99 11.42 3.31 -5.49
N ARG A 100 12.31 3.72 -4.57
CA ARG A 100 13.48 2.95 -4.08
C ARG A 100 13.21 2.29 -2.71
N GLY A 101 11.93 2.13 -2.36
CA GLY A 101 11.39 2.16 -0.99
C GLY A 101 11.92 1.17 0.04
N ARG A 102 12.66 0.11 -0.33
CA ARG A 102 13.24 -0.81 0.67
C ARG A 102 14.63 -0.37 1.12
N MET A 103 15.50 -0.02 0.19
CA MET A 103 16.87 0.41 0.49
C MET A 103 16.90 1.81 1.08
N ALA A 104 16.13 2.73 0.48
CA ALA A 104 16.04 4.11 0.96
C ALA A 104 15.56 4.18 2.41
N THR A 105 14.46 3.50 2.72
CA THR A 105 13.91 3.46 4.09
C THR A 105 14.88 2.79 5.05
N GLY A 106 15.51 1.67 4.66
CA GLY A 106 16.51 1.01 5.50
C GLY A 106 17.70 1.91 5.84
N LEU A 107 18.25 2.64 4.86
CA LEU A 107 19.35 3.59 5.06
C LEU A 107 18.95 4.76 5.95
N ILE A 108 17.75 5.33 5.76
CA ILE A 108 17.25 6.42 6.59
C ILE A 108 17.07 5.97 8.04
N THR A 109 16.43 4.82 8.26
CA THR A 109 16.23 4.28 9.61
C THR A 109 17.57 3.99 10.30
N ALA A 110 18.50 3.34 9.61
CA ALA A 110 19.83 3.07 10.15
C ALA A 110 20.59 4.36 10.50
N THR A 111 20.55 5.35 9.61
CA THR A 111 21.21 6.65 9.83
C THR A 111 20.57 7.41 11.01
N ALA A 112 19.24 7.39 11.11
CA ALA A 112 18.52 8.01 12.23
C ALA A 112 18.88 7.36 13.57
N LEU A 113 18.92 6.02 13.64
CA LEU A 113 19.32 5.30 14.85
C LEU A 113 20.77 5.60 15.25
N MET A 114 21.69 5.65 14.28
CA MET A 114 23.09 6.04 14.52
C MET A 114 23.21 7.46 15.07
N ILE A 115 22.49 8.43 14.48
CA ILE A 115 22.48 9.82 14.95
C ILE A 115 21.92 9.91 16.37
N ILE A 116 20.80 9.23 16.65
CA ILE A 116 20.20 9.21 18.00
C ILE A 116 21.19 8.63 19.01
N GLY A 117 21.82 7.49 18.70
CA GLY A 117 22.83 6.88 19.57
C GLY A 117 24.01 7.80 19.86
N LEU A 118 24.54 8.46 18.81
CA LEU A 118 25.65 9.42 18.96
C LEU A 118 25.25 10.65 19.78
N LEU A 119 24.03 11.16 19.61
CA LEU A 119 23.51 12.29 20.39
C LEU A 119 23.35 11.93 21.87
N VAL A 120 22.81 10.75 22.18
CA VAL A 120 22.70 10.26 23.57
C VAL A 120 24.09 10.10 24.17
N TRP A 121 25.01 9.47 23.46
CA TRP A 121 26.38 9.30 23.92
C TRP A 121 27.09 10.63 24.20
N SER A 122 26.92 11.62 23.32
CA SER A 122 27.55 12.94 23.43
C SER A 122 26.96 13.80 24.56
N LEU A 123 25.63 13.78 24.73
CA LEU A 123 24.93 14.66 25.67
C LEU A 123 24.77 14.08 27.07
N GLN A 124 24.68 12.75 27.20
CA GLN A 124 24.38 12.08 28.47
C GLN A 124 25.52 11.16 28.95
N GLY A 125 26.54 10.93 28.13
CA GLY A 125 27.66 10.06 28.48
C GLY A 125 27.44 8.59 28.10
N ALA A 126 28.52 7.81 28.15
CA ALA A 126 28.52 6.39 27.79
C ALA A 126 27.85 5.49 28.84
N ASP A 127 27.75 5.97 30.08
CA ASP A 127 27.17 5.29 31.23
C ASP A 127 25.66 5.09 31.10
N VAL A 128 24.96 5.98 30.39
CA VAL A 128 23.53 5.79 30.11
C VAL A 128 23.26 4.67 29.09
N LEU A 129 24.20 4.41 28.17
CA LEU A 129 24.05 3.38 27.14
C LEU A 129 24.67 2.03 27.51
N PHE A 130 25.78 2.05 28.25
CA PHE A 130 26.59 0.87 28.56
C PHE A 130 26.78 0.62 30.06
N GLY A 131 26.16 1.43 30.92
CA GLY A 131 26.24 1.28 32.37
C GLY A 131 25.32 0.18 32.90
N VAL A 132 25.63 -0.31 34.09
CA VAL A 132 24.78 -1.25 34.81
C VAL A 132 23.68 -0.47 35.53
N HIS A 133 22.45 -0.50 35.00
CA HIS A 133 21.31 0.16 35.61
C HIS A 133 20.82 -0.64 36.84
N ARG A 134 20.98 -0.10 38.05
CA ARG A 134 20.60 -0.75 39.32
C ARG A 134 19.40 -0.09 40.04
N GLY A 135 18.65 0.77 39.35
CA GLY A 135 17.51 1.50 39.93
C GLY A 135 16.24 0.66 40.06
N GLU A 136 15.22 1.20 40.73
CA GLU A 136 13.87 0.60 40.78
C GLU A 136 13.33 0.41 39.35
N GLY A 137 12.95 -0.83 39.02
CA GLY A 137 12.46 -1.21 37.68
C GLY A 137 13.54 -1.70 36.71
N ALA A 138 14.80 -1.83 37.12
CA ALA A 138 15.81 -2.56 36.35
C ALA A 138 15.58 -4.08 36.47
N PHE A 139 15.57 -4.78 35.33
CA PHE A 139 15.44 -6.25 35.24
C PHE A 139 16.82 -6.92 35.19
#